data_AF-A0A0W0Z254-F1
#
_entry.id   AF-A0A0W0Z254-F1
#
_cell.length_a   1.000
_cell.length_b   1.000
_cell.length_c   1.000
_cell.angle_alpha   90.00
_cell.angle_beta   90.00
_cell.angle_gamma   90.00
#
_symmetry.space_group_name_H-M   'P 1'
#
loop_
_entity.id
_entity.type
_entity.pdbx_description
1 polymer ?
#
loop_
_entity_poly.entity_id
_entity_poly.type
_entity_poly.pdbx_seq_one_letter_code
_entity_poly.pdbx_strand_id
1 'polypeptide(L)'
;MIETLFIRFTSIYGHAWSSLHKEGGLIDVFKKEWADGLGDFDKSIIKEALLYCRSRNRLPPNLPEFIEYCRLFEKRARLKTPTHTEQKPRNLEAGKHHLQKIKQCLNMK
;
A
#
# COMPACT_ATOMS: atom_id res chain seq x y z
N MET A 1 -11.48 -9.67 -11.12
CA MET A 1 -10.37 -9.08 -10.33
C MET A 1 -9.67 -10.16 -9.51
N ILE A 2 -10.39 -10.91 -8.67
CA ILE A 2 -9.86 -12.04 -7.89
C ILE A 2 -9.26 -13.15 -8.76
N GLU A 3 -9.91 -13.53 -9.87
CA GLU A 3 -9.34 -14.49 -10.84
C GLU A 3 -7.93 -14.11 -11.27
N THR A 4 -7.74 -12.85 -11.68
CA THR A 4 -6.43 -12.33 -12.09
C THR A 4 -5.43 -12.35 -10.94
N LEU A 5 -5.86 -12.02 -9.72
CA LEU A 5 -4.99 -12.07 -8.53
C LEU A 5 -4.48 -13.50 -8.27
N PHE A 6 -5.36 -14.49 -8.34
CA PHE A 6 -5.02 -15.90 -8.14
C PHE A 6 -4.11 -16.46 -9.22
N ILE A 7 -4.34 -16.07 -10.49
CA ILE A 7 -3.42 -16.38 -11.59
C ILE A 7 -2.04 -15.80 -11.31
N ARG A 8 -1.97 -14.53 -10.87
CA ARG A 8 -0.69 -13.90 -10.55
C ARG A 8 0.01 -14.54 -9.35
N PHE A 9 -0.71 -14.92 -8.30
CA PHE A 9 -0.12 -15.67 -7.20
C PHE A 9 0.39 -17.04 -7.63
N THR A 10 -0.33 -17.72 -8.52
CA THR A 10 0.14 -18.96 -9.13
C THR A 10 1.43 -18.74 -9.92
N SER A 11 1.53 -17.66 -10.71
CA SER A 11 2.77 -17.33 -11.43
C SER A 11 3.94 -16.96 -10.52
N ILE A 12 3.69 -16.37 -9.35
CA ILE A 12 4.73 -15.92 -8.42
C ILE A 12 5.22 -17.08 -7.54
N TYR A 13 4.30 -17.87 -7.00
CA TYR A 13 4.58 -18.85 -5.95
C TYR A 13 4.47 -20.31 -6.43
N GLY A 14 3.96 -20.53 -7.65
CA GLY A 14 3.82 -21.84 -8.26
C GLY A 14 3.09 -22.82 -7.35
N HIS A 15 3.72 -23.97 -7.12
CA HIS A 15 3.15 -25.05 -6.33
C HIS A 15 2.76 -24.62 -4.90
N ALA A 16 3.53 -23.72 -4.26
CA ALA A 16 3.26 -23.29 -2.90
C ALA A 16 1.92 -22.57 -2.75
N TRP A 17 1.47 -21.86 -3.79
CA TRP A 17 0.12 -21.31 -3.84
C TRP A 17 -0.87 -22.39 -4.25
N SER A 18 -0.62 -23.07 -5.38
CA SER A 18 -1.58 -24.04 -5.93
C SER A 18 -1.97 -25.15 -4.94
N SER A 19 -1.04 -25.62 -4.11
CA SER A 19 -1.30 -26.68 -3.12
C SER A 19 -2.30 -26.28 -2.04
N LEU A 20 -2.46 -24.98 -1.75
CA LEU A 20 -3.40 -24.50 -0.72
C LEU A 20 -4.87 -24.73 -1.11
N HIS A 21 -5.16 -25.01 -2.37
CA HIS A 21 -6.52 -25.12 -2.90
C HIS A 21 -6.77 -26.44 -3.65
N LYS A 22 -5.81 -27.35 -3.66
CA LYS A 22 -5.91 -28.64 -4.39
C LYS A 22 -6.82 -29.65 -3.70
N GLU A 23 -6.93 -29.59 -2.37
CA GLU A 23 -7.75 -30.55 -1.61
C GLU A 23 -9.17 -29.99 -1.40
N GLY A 24 -10.17 -30.64 -2.00
CA GLY A 24 -11.57 -30.49 -1.62
C GLY A 24 -12.48 -29.61 -2.48
N GLY A 25 -12.02 -29.06 -3.62
CA GLY A 25 -12.89 -28.28 -4.51
C GLY A 25 -13.37 -26.94 -3.92
N LEU A 26 -12.82 -26.51 -2.79
CA LEU A 26 -13.19 -25.28 -2.08
C LEU A 26 -12.55 -24.01 -2.66
N ILE A 27 -11.97 -24.09 -3.87
CA ILE A 27 -11.35 -22.93 -4.51
C ILE A 27 -12.32 -21.77 -4.68
N ASP A 28 -13.60 -22.07 -4.94
CA ASP A 28 -14.63 -21.04 -5.09
C ASP A 28 -14.95 -20.35 -3.76
N VAL A 29 -14.98 -21.11 -2.65
CA VAL A 29 -15.11 -20.54 -1.31
C VAL A 29 -13.90 -19.66 -0.99
N PHE A 30 -12.70 -20.15 -1.30
CA PHE A 30 -11.47 -19.38 -1.07
C PHE A 30 -11.45 -18.08 -1.87
N LYS A 31 -11.82 -18.12 -3.15
CA LYS A 31 -11.94 -16.92 -3.98
C LYS A 31 -13.02 -15.97 -3.47
N LYS A 32 -14.15 -16.48 -2.96
CA LYS A 32 -15.21 -15.67 -2.38
C LYS A 32 -14.71 -14.92 -1.14
N GLU A 33 -14.07 -15.61 -0.20
CA GLU A 33 -13.49 -14.99 0.99
C GLU A 33 -12.46 -13.91 0.64
N TRP A 34 -11.61 -14.16 -0.37
CA TRP A 34 -10.68 -13.15 -0.86
C TRP A 34 -11.37 -11.99 -1.58
N ALA A 35 -12.50 -12.22 -2.26
CA ALA A 35 -13.30 -11.16 -2.87
C ALA A 35 -13.91 -10.25 -1.81
N ASP A 36 -14.51 -10.86 -0.79
CA ASP A 36 -15.19 -10.16 0.30
C ASP A 36 -14.17 -9.37 1.13
N GLY A 37 -13.07 -10.00 1.54
CA GLY A 37 -12.02 -9.35 2.34
C GLY A 37 -11.23 -8.26 1.60
N LEU A 38 -11.29 -8.23 0.26
CA LEU A 38 -10.62 -7.21 -0.55
C LEU A 38 -11.59 -6.18 -1.17
N GLY A 39 -12.89 -6.31 -0.92
CA GLY A 39 -13.92 -5.47 -1.54
C GLY A 39 -13.76 -3.98 -1.28
N ASP A 40 -13.23 -3.62 -0.11
CA ASP A 40 -13.04 -2.22 0.32
C ASP A 40 -11.77 -1.56 -0.24
N PHE A 41 -10.89 -2.31 -0.92
CA PHE A 41 -9.64 -1.78 -1.43
C PHE A 41 -9.71 -1.44 -2.91
N ASP A 42 -9.17 -0.28 -3.26
CA ASP A 42 -8.92 0.09 -4.64
C ASP A 42 -8.01 -0.92 -5.35
N LYS A 43 -8.29 -1.16 -6.64
CA LYS A 43 -7.50 -2.07 -7.48
C LYS A 43 -6.01 -1.69 -7.55
N SER A 44 -5.70 -0.39 -7.45
CA SER A 44 -4.32 0.12 -7.40
C SER A 44 -3.60 -0.34 -6.12
N ILE A 45 -4.27 -0.29 -4.97
CA ILE A 45 -3.75 -0.73 -3.68
C ILE A 45 -3.47 -2.23 -3.70
N ILE A 46 -4.41 -3.04 -4.20
CA ILE A 46 -4.24 -4.50 -4.34
C ILE A 46 -3.04 -4.82 -5.24
N LYS A 47 -2.86 -4.05 -6.33
CA LYS A 47 -1.71 -4.21 -7.23
C LYS A 47 -0.38 -3.90 -6.54
N GLU A 48 -0.29 -2.82 -5.76
CA GLU A 48 0.90 -2.47 -4.99
C GLU A 48 1.23 -3.54 -3.94
N ALA A 49 0.22 -4.02 -3.20
CA ALA A 49 0.37 -5.10 -2.24
C ALA A 49 0.90 -6.38 -2.89
N LEU A 50 0.39 -6.76 -4.06
CA LEU A 50 0.89 -7.91 -4.81
C LEU A 50 2.36 -7.75 -5.26
N LEU A 51 2.74 -6.55 -5.71
CA LEU A 51 4.14 -6.27 -6.09
C LEU A 51 5.07 -6.32 -4.87
N TYR A 52 4.60 -5.86 -3.72
CA TYR A 52 5.32 -6.00 -2.46
C TYR A 52 5.55 -7.46 -2.11
N CYS A 53 4.51 -8.29 -2.14
CA CYS A 53 4.61 -9.72 -1.86
C CYS A 53 5.63 -10.40 -2.79
N ARG A 54 5.59 -10.10 -4.10
CA ARG A 54 6.53 -10.64 -5.09
C ARG A 54 8.00 -10.35 -4.77
N SER A 55 8.29 -9.20 -4.17
CA SER A 55 9.67 -8.74 -3.91
C SER A 55 10.19 -9.05 -2.51
N ARG A 56 9.31 -9.35 -1.56
CA ARG A 56 9.66 -9.47 -0.13
C ARG A 56 9.30 -10.83 0.48
N ASN A 57 8.30 -11.52 -0.07
CA ASN A 57 7.78 -12.73 0.54
C ASN A 57 8.29 -13.96 -0.21
N ARG A 58 8.96 -14.86 0.51
CA ARG A 58 9.40 -16.16 -0.02
C ARG A 58 8.22 -17.12 -0.25
N LEU A 59 7.16 -16.99 0.55
CA LEU A 59 5.96 -17.82 0.52
C LEU A 59 4.72 -16.95 0.22
N PRO A 60 3.65 -17.53 -0.35
CA PRO A 60 2.42 -16.77 -0.55
C PRO A 60 1.86 -16.28 0.78
N PRO A 61 1.34 -15.04 0.83
CA PRO A 61 0.64 -14.57 2.02
C PRO A 61 -0.72 -15.27 2.17
N ASN A 62 -1.16 -15.45 3.41
CA ASN A 62 -2.58 -15.71 3.67
C ASN A 62 -3.42 -14.42 3.53
N LEU A 63 -4.75 -14.56 3.55
CA LEU A 63 -5.66 -13.42 3.35
C LEU A 63 -5.45 -12.30 4.39
N PRO A 64 -5.40 -12.56 5.71
CA PRO A 64 -5.09 -11.53 6.71
C PRO A 64 -3.78 -10.78 6.45
N GLU A 65 -2.69 -11.50 6.14
CA GLU A 65 -1.39 -10.87 5.82
C GLU A 65 -1.51 -9.98 4.58
N PHE A 66 -2.23 -10.43 3.56
CA PHE A 66 -2.43 -9.65 2.34
C PHE A 66 -3.26 -8.39 2.58
N ILE A 67 -4.30 -8.46 3.44
CA ILE A 67 -5.09 -7.31 3.88
C ILE A 67 -4.21 -6.28 4.60
N GLU A 68 -3.28 -6.72 5.46
CA GLU A 68 -2.33 -5.82 6.12
C GLU A 68 -1.44 -5.07 5.13
N TYR A 69 -0.99 -5.74 4.07
CA TYR A 69 -0.26 -5.07 2.99
C TYR A 69 -1.14 -4.06 2.26
N CYS A 70 -2.40 -4.39 1.96
CA CYS A 70 -3.35 -3.45 1.37
C CYS A 70 -3.52 -2.20 2.26
N ARG A 71 -3.76 -2.37 3.57
CA ARG A 71 -3.87 -1.26 4.53
C ARG A 71 -2.62 -0.39 4.58
N LEU A 72 -1.43 -1.00 4.51
CA LEU A 72 -0.15 -0.28 4.46
C LEU A 72 -0.07 0.64 3.23
N PHE A 73 -0.42 0.14 2.05
CA PHE A 73 -0.38 0.93 0.82
C PHE A 73 -1.51 1.96 0.74
N GLU A 74 -2.69 1.63 1.27
CA GLU A 74 -3.82 2.55 1.36
C GLU A 74 -3.48 3.75 2.26
N LYS A 75 -2.87 3.50 3.44
CA LYS A 75 -2.35 4.54 4.32
C LYS A 75 -1.31 5.41 3.61
N ARG A 76 -0.38 4.80 2.86
CA ARG A 76 0.63 5.54 2.08
C ARG A 76 0.00 6.39 0.98
N ALA A 77 -1.05 5.89 0.31
CA ALA A 77 -1.77 6.64 -0.71
C ALA A 77 -2.46 7.86 -0.09
N ARG A 78 -3.17 7.69 1.03
CA ARG A 78 -3.79 8.80 1.78
C ARG A 78 -2.81 9.89 2.20
N LEU A 79 -1.59 9.53 2.59
CA LEU A 79 -0.54 10.50 2.93
C LEU A 79 0.03 11.25 1.72
N LYS A 80 -0.03 10.65 0.52
CA LYS A 80 0.43 11.28 -0.72
C LYS A 80 -0.62 12.19 -1.34
N THR A 81 -1.89 11.93 -1.09
CA THR A 81 -2.95 12.86 -1.47
C THR A 81 -2.73 14.13 -0.65
N PRO A 82 -2.47 15.29 -1.28
CA PRO A 82 -2.46 16.53 -0.53
C PRO A 82 -3.86 16.67 0.06
N THR A 83 -3.97 16.58 1.39
CA THR A 83 -5.15 17.10 2.06
C THR A 83 -5.32 18.52 1.55
N HIS A 84 -6.44 18.79 0.89
CA HIS A 84 -6.87 20.11 0.47
C HIS A 84 -7.19 20.93 1.73
N THR A 85 -6.18 21.19 2.56
CA THR A 85 -6.14 22.31 3.47
C THR A 85 -5.50 23.41 2.66
N GLU A 86 -6.30 24.42 2.35
CA GLU A 86 -5.91 25.72 1.80
C GLU A 86 -4.42 25.98 2.05
N GLN A 87 -3.62 25.82 0.99
CA GLN A 87 -2.20 26.13 1.06
C GLN A 87 -2.13 27.64 1.31
N LYS A 88 -1.95 28.03 2.58
CA LYS A 88 -1.64 29.42 2.93
C LYS A 88 -0.53 29.85 1.96
N PRO A 89 -0.72 30.91 1.17
CA PRO A 89 0.21 31.27 0.13
C PRO A 89 1.60 31.36 0.74
N ARG A 90 2.55 30.63 0.17
CA ARG A 90 3.92 30.53 0.63
C ARG A 90 4.51 31.94 0.64
N ASN A 91 4.47 32.61 1.78
CA ASN A 91 4.97 33.96 1.93
C ASN A 91 6.50 33.90 2.05
N LEU A 92 7.16 33.96 0.90
CA LEU A 92 8.61 33.91 0.77
C LEU A 92 9.29 35.05 1.55
N GLU A 93 8.65 36.21 1.65
CA GLU A 93 9.15 37.37 2.38
C GLU A 93 9.17 37.12 3.89
N ALA A 94 8.10 36.53 4.44
CA ALA A 94 8.08 36.09 5.84
C ALA A 94 9.15 35.03 6.12
N GLY A 95 9.39 34.11 5.19
CA GLY A 95 10.46 33.12 5.30
C GLY A 95 11.85 33.76 5.36
N LYS A 96 12.14 34.70 4.44
CA LYS A 96 13.41 35.45 4.42
C LYS A 96 13.63 36.24 5.70
N HIS A 97 12.59 36.91 6.20
CA HIS A 97 12.67 37.70 7.43
C HIS A 97 13.07 36.83 8.64
N HIS A 98 12.48 35.64 8.80
CA HIS A 98 12.85 34.73 9.87
C HIS A 98 14.29 34.21 9.74
N LEU A 99 14.71 33.85 8.53
CA LEU A 99 16.10 33.44 8.24
C LEU A 99 17.11 34.54 8.57
N GLN A 100 16.79 35.79 8.25
CA GLN A 100 17.65 36.94 8.56
C GLN A 100 17.76 37.18 10.06
N LYS A 101 16.64 37.06 10.80
CA LYS A 101 16.61 37.20 12.26
C LYS A 101 17.43 36.11 12.95
N ILE A 102 17.30 34.87 12.48
CA ILE A 102 18.11 33.73 12.97
C ILE A 102 19.61 33.99 12.71
N LYS A 103 19.96 34.46 11.50
CA LYS A 103 21.34 34.83 11.16
C LYS A 103 21.89 35.90 12.09
N GLN A 104 21.11 36.94 12.40
CA GLN A 104 21.51 38.00 13.32
C GLN A 104 21.77 37.48 14.74
N CYS A 105 20.87 36.65 15.28
CA CYS A 105 21.06 36.05 16.61
C CYS A 105 22.30 35.15 16.69
N LEU A 106 22.62 34.44 15.60
CA LEU A 106 23.80 33.55 15.55
C LEU A 106 25.12 34.30 15.34
N ASN A 107 25.07 35.50 14.76
CA ASN A 107 26.26 36.31 14.42
C ASN A 107 26.59 37.35 15.51
N MET A 108 25.92 37.30 16.66
CA MET A 108 26.28 38.04 17.86
C MET A 108 27.22 37.18 18.73
N LYS A 109 28.52 37.20 18.39
CA LYS A 109 29.64 36.81 19.24
C LYS A 109 30.82 37.74 18.94
#